data_AF-A0A2E9REA3-F1
#
_entry.id   AF-A0A2E9REA3-F1
#
_cell.length_a   1.000
_cell.length_b   1.000
_cell.length_c   1.000
_cell.angle_alpha   90.00
_cell.angle_beta   90.00
_cell.angle_gamma   90.00
#
_symmetry.space_group_name_H-M   'P 1'
#
loop_
_entity.id
_entity.type
_entity.pdbx_description
1 polymer ?
#
loop_
_entity_poly.entity_id
_entity_poly.type
_entity_poly.pdbx_seq_one_letter_code
_entity_poly.pdbx_strand_id
1 'polypeptide(L)' 'MNGSNDLLLTAVPGIPLVDSECDIVDLVLAALSAQNLTLKTGDILVIAQKIVSKAEG' A
#
# COMPACT_ATOMS: atom_id res chain seq x y z
N MET A 1 -5.32 -28.15 -13.49
CA MET A 1 -5.22 -26.94 -12.67
C MET A 1 -5.79 -25.80 -13.49
N ASN A 2 -7.05 -25.44 -13.25
CA ASN A 2 -7.67 -24.31 -13.94
C ASN A 2 -7.49 -23.09 -13.04
N GLY A 3 -6.28 -22.54 -13.03
CA GLY A 3 -6.04 -21.26 -12.39
C GLY A 3 -6.42 -20.17 -13.38
N SER A 4 -7.51 -19.46 -13.14
CA SER A 4 -7.77 -18.19 -13.81
C SER A 4 -6.55 -17.29 -13.56
N ASN A 5 -5.93 -16.77 -14.62
CA ASN A 5 -4.71 -15.96 -14.51
C ASN A 5 -5.07 -14.48 -14.31
N ASP A 6 -6.02 -14.23 -13.40
CA ASP A 6 -6.60 -12.92 -13.19
C ASP A 6 -5.69 -12.11 -12.26
N LEU A 7 -5.31 -10.91 -12.72
CA LEU A 7 -4.53 -9.95 -11.95
C LEU A 7 -5.39 -8.72 -11.68
N LEU A 8 -5.57 -8.39 -10.40
CA LEU A 8 -6.20 -7.16 -9.97
C LEU A 8 -5.13 -6.22 -9.41
N LEU A 9 -5.05 -5.01 -9.98
CA LEU A 9 -4.20 -3.93 -9.50
C LEU A 9 -5.11 -2.84 -8.93
N THR A 10 -4.97 -2.55 -7.64
CA THR A 10 -5.76 -1.52 -6.96
C THR A 10 -4.82 -0.45 -6.43
N ALA A 11 -4.99 0.78 -6.93
CA ALA A 11 -4.29 1.93 -6.37
C ALA A 11 -4.87 2.24 -4.97
N VAL A 12 -4.01 2.69 -4.05
CA VAL A 12 -4.40 3.13 -2.70
C VAL A 12 -4.28 4.67 -2.63
N PRO A 13 -5.35 5.42 -2.95
CA PRO A 13 -5.34 6.88 -2.88
C PRO A 13 -5.45 7.38 -1.44
N GLY A 14 -5.07 8.63 -1.22
CA GLY A 14 -5.15 9.28 0.10
C GLY A 14 -3.88 9.16 0.95
N ILE A 15 -2.80 8.61 0.41
CA ILE A 15 -1.48 8.66 1.05
C ILE A 15 -0.95 10.10 1.01
N PRO A 16 -0.61 10.72 2.15
CA PRO A 16 -0.09 12.08 2.20
C PRO A 16 1.35 12.17 1.67
N LEU A 17 1.89 13.39 1.62
CA LEU A 17 3.32 13.57 1.39
C LEU A 17 4.11 12.97 2.55
N VAL A 18 5.08 12.10 2.22
CA VAL A 18 5.94 11.42 3.19
C VAL A 18 7.20 12.23 3.47
N ASP A 19 7.59 12.28 4.74
CA ASP A 19 8.84 12.82 5.27
C ASP A 19 9.46 11.85 6.31
N SER A 20 10.55 12.25 6.97
CA SER A 20 11.32 11.39 7.89
C SER A 20 10.57 11.01 9.17
N GLU A 21 9.47 11.69 9.50
CA GLU A 21 8.70 11.43 10.72
C GLU A 21 7.52 10.48 10.47
N CYS A 22 7.37 10.00 9.23
CA CYS A 22 6.23 9.19 8.80
C CYS A 22 6.49 7.68 8.97
N ASP A 23 5.55 6.97 9.58
CA ASP A 23 5.48 5.50 9.50
C ASP A 23 4.69 5.10 8.25
N ILE A 24 5.35 4.43 7.31
CA ILE A 24 4.72 4.03 6.03
C ILE A 24 3.62 2.99 6.23
N VAL A 25 3.79 2.09 7.20
CA VAL A 25 2.81 1.03 7.47
C VAL A 25 1.52 1.64 7.98
N ASP A 26 1.61 2.56 8.96
CA ASP A 26 0.44 3.25 9.49
C ASP A 26 -0.29 4.06 8.43
N LEU A 27 0.44 4.77 7.56
CA LEU A 27 -0.14 5.52 6.45
C LEU A 27 -0.89 4.62 5.47
N VAL A 28 -0.32 3.46 5.13
CA VAL A 28 -0.96 2.49 4.23
C VAL A 28 -2.22 1.90 4.88
N LEU A 29 -2.15 1.49 6.14
CA LEU A 29 -3.30 0.91 6.84
C LEU A 29 -4.45 1.94 6.97
N ALA A 30 -4.12 3.19 7.29
CA ALA A 30 -5.11 4.27 7.35
C ALA A 30 -5.79 4.51 5.99
N ALA A 31 -5.01 4.55 4.90
CA ALA A 31 -5.56 4.74 3.56
C ALA A 31 -6.42 3.55 3.10
N LEU A 32 -5.98 2.31 3.36
CA LEU A 32 -6.78 1.12 3.09
C LEU A 32 -8.13 1.16 3.84
N SER A 33 -8.09 1.50 5.13
CA SER A 33 -9.31 1.65 5.93
C SER A 33 -10.23 2.75 5.38
N ALA A 34 -9.69 3.91 4.99
CA ALA A 34 -10.48 5.01 4.43
C ALA A 34 -11.18 4.64 3.12
N GLN A 35 -10.61 3.70 2.35
CA GLN A 35 -11.17 3.20 1.10
C GLN A 35 -11.99 1.91 1.26
N ASN A 36 -12.22 1.43 2.48
CA ASN A 36 -12.83 0.13 2.76
C ASN A 36 -12.15 -1.04 2.03
N LEU A 37 -10.84 -0.95 1.84
CA LEU A 37 -10.01 -2.02 1.28
C LEU A 37 -9.50 -2.90 2.42
N THR A 38 -9.65 -4.21 2.28
CA THR A 38 -9.15 -5.19 3.25
C THR A 38 -8.13 -6.09 2.57
N LEU A 39 -6.91 -6.13 3.13
CA LEU A 39 -5.87 -7.06 2.69
C LEU A 39 -6.28 -8.49 3.04
N LYS A 40 -6.07 -9.40 2.10
CA LYS A 40 -6.29 -10.83 2.26
C LYS A 40 -4.97 -11.56 2.21
N THR A 41 -4.95 -12.77 2.78
CA THR A 41 -3.79 -13.66 2.66
C THR A 41 -3.47 -13.91 1.19
N GLY A 42 -2.22 -13.65 0.81
CA GLY A 42 -1.74 -13.78 -0.57
C GLY A 42 -1.73 -12.47 -1.36
N ASP A 43 -2.33 -11.40 -0.84
CA ASP A 43 -2.20 -10.07 -1.45
C ASP A 43 -0.75 -9.58 -1.36
N ILE A 44 -0.36 -8.79 -2.35
CA ILE A 44 0.97 -8.18 -2.43
C ILE A 44 0.82 -6.68 -2.28
N LEU A 45 1.52 -6.11 -1.31
CA LEU A 45 1.63 -4.66 -1.17
C LEU A 45 2.85 -4.18 -1.96
N VAL A 46 2.62 -3.30 -2.95
CA VAL A 46 3.69 -2.70 -3.75
C VAL A 46 3.88 -1.25 -3.32
N ILE A 47 5.06 -0.94 -2.78
CA ILE A 47 5.43 0.41 -2.33
C ILE A 47 6.52 0.96 -3.25
N ALA A 48 6.34 2.18 -3.75
CA ALA A 48 7.37 2.85 -4.53
C ALA A 48 8.56 3.24 -3.64
N GLN A 49 9.78 3.00 -4.13
CA GLN A 49 11.02 3.32 -3.41
C GLN A 49 11.06 4.75 -2.86
N LYS A 50 10.50 5.74 -3.59
CA LYS A 50 10.64 7.15 -3.22
C LYS A 50 10.04 7.49 -1.85
N ILE A 51 8.95 6.84 -1.44
CA ILE A 51 8.37 7.10 -0.12
C ILE A 51 9.14 6.39 0.99
N VAL A 52 9.70 5.21 0.68
CA VAL A 52 10.61 4.47 1.59
C VAL A 52 11.85 5.33 1.89
N SER A 53 12.53 5.80 0.84
CA SER A 53 13.71 6.67 0.97
C SER A 53 13.42 8.01 1.67
N LYS A 54 12.17 8.48 1.76
CA LYS A 54 11.87 9.71 2.50
C LYS A 54 11.61 9.45 3.99
N ALA A 55 10.98 8.33 4.31
CA ALA A 55 10.74 7.92 5.70
C ALA A 55 12.02 7.47 6.39
N GLU A 56 12.94 6.83 5.67
CA GLU A 56 14.21 6.33 6.23
C GLU A 56 15.28 7.42 6.42
N GLY A 57 15.10 8.62 5.85
CA GLY A 57 16.08 9.72 5.84
C GLY A 57 17.17 9.57 4.78
#